data_AF-A0A971N517-F1
#
_entry.id   AF-A0A971N517-F1
#
_cell.length_a   1.000
_cell.length_b   1.000
_cell.length_c   1.000
_cell.angle_alpha   90.00
_cell.angle_beta   90.00
_cell.angle_gamma   90.00
#
_symmetry.space_group_name_H-M   'P 1'
#
loop_
_entity.id
_entity.type
_entity.pdbx_description
1 polymer ?
#
loop_
_entity_poly.entity_id
_entity_poly.type
_entity_poly.pdbx_seq_one_letter_code
_entity_poly.pdbx_strand_id
1 'polypeptide(L)'
;MEMKINPTLSSGRMTTPKPVKEDRQLKEKCREFEAVLLKQLLEAMQGETGLFGQGVQGDYFRSLFAEEMAKELAKDPGMGLAESLYRALASTQEE
;
A
#
# COMPACT_ATOMS: atom_id res chain seq x y z
N MET A 1 38.08 -13.43 -47.28
CA MET A 1 38.58 -12.15 -46.73
C MET A 1 37.50 -11.13 -47.02
N GLU A 2 36.77 -10.54 -46.08
CA GLU A 2 37.06 -10.27 -44.67
C GLU A 2 35.84 -10.47 -43.76
N MET A 3 36.16 -10.66 -42.48
CA MET A 3 35.28 -10.88 -41.33
C MET A 3 34.79 -9.57 -40.73
N LYS A 4 33.52 -9.61 -40.25
CA LYS A 4 32.99 -8.97 -39.01
C LYS A 4 32.98 -7.43 -39.04
N ILE A 5 31.99 -6.73 -38.50
CA ILE A 5 31.68 -6.63 -37.07
C ILE A 5 30.19 -6.31 -36.91
N ASN A 6 29.50 -7.13 -36.12
CA ASN A 6 28.23 -6.77 -35.49
C ASN A 6 28.54 -6.59 -34.00
N PRO A 7 28.41 -5.40 -33.40
CA PRO A 7 28.47 -5.25 -31.96
C PRO A 7 27.05 -5.00 -31.42
N THR A 8 26.49 -6.06 -30.87
CA THR A 8 25.71 -6.07 -29.63
C THR A 8 24.62 -5.01 -29.47
N LEU A 9 23.38 -5.45 -29.74
CA LEU A 9 22.18 -4.91 -29.09
C LEU A 9 22.44 -4.82 -27.58
N SER A 10 22.54 -3.60 -27.08
CA SER A 10 22.50 -3.29 -25.65
C SER A 10 21.18 -3.84 -25.11
N SER A 11 21.26 -4.95 -24.39
CA SER A 11 20.19 -5.50 -23.57
C SER A 11 19.94 -4.53 -22.39
N GLY A 12 19.37 -3.37 -22.69
CA GLY A 12 18.63 -2.59 -21.72
C GLY A 12 17.29 -3.28 -21.57
N ARG A 13 16.96 -3.74 -20.35
CA ARG A 13 15.63 -4.26 -20.05
C ARG A 13 14.60 -3.24 -20.53
N MET A 14 13.83 -3.58 -21.56
CA MET A 14 12.64 -2.82 -21.90
C MET A 14 11.62 -3.10 -20.81
N THR A 15 11.60 -2.27 -19.77
CA THR A 15 10.47 -2.21 -18.84
C THR A 15 9.30 -1.65 -19.65
N THR A 16 8.43 -2.51 -20.16
CA THR A 16 7.19 -2.04 -20.79
C THR A 16 6.42 -1.21 -19.76
N PRO A 17 6.08 0.05 -20.03
CA PRO A 17 5.36 0.88 -19.07
C PRO A 17 4.04 0.22 -18.72
N LYS A 18 3.81 -0.03 -17.42
CA LYS A 18 2.56 -0.60 -16.94
C LYS A 18 1.40 0.36 -17.30
N PRO A 19 0.23 -0.14 -17.73
CA PRO A 19 -0.91 0.72 -18.00
C PRO A 19 -1.22 1.60 -16.79
N VAL A 20 -1.35 2.92 -16.97
CA VAL A 20 -1.57 3.91 -15.88
C VAL A 20 -2.73 3.53 -14.96
N LYS A 21 -3.75 2.85 -15.49
CA LYS A 21 -4.90 2.35 -14.72
C LYS A 21 -4.51 1.26 -13.73
N GLU A 22 -3.68 0.31 -14.14
CA GLU A 22 -3.22 -0.80 -13.30
C GLU A 22 -2.28 -0.29 -12.21
N ASP A 23 -1.41 0.67 -12.54
CA ASP A 23 -0.54 1.34 -11.58
C ASP A 23 -1.35 2.03 -10.46
N ARG A 24 -2.34 2.83 -10.85
CA ARG A 24 -3.22 3.52 -9.88
C ARG A 24 -3.98 2.53 -9.00
N GLN A 25 -4.51 1.46 -9.58
CA GLN A 25 -5.24 0.43 -8.82
C GLN A 25 -4.32 -0.27 -7.82
N LEU A 26 -3.09 -0.61 -8.21
CA LEU A 26 -2.12 -1.25 -7.32
C LEU A 26 -1.78 -0.35 -6.13
N LYS A 27 -1.52 0.95 -6.38
CA LYS A 27 -1.28 1.93 -5.31
C LYS A 27 -2.46 2.05 -4.37
N GLU A 28 -3.68 2.11 -4.90
CA GLU A 28 -4.90 2.19 -4.10
C GLU A 28 -5.08 0.94 -3.21
N LYS A 29 -4.80 -0.25 -3.72
CA LYS A 29 -4.85 -1.49 -2.92
C LYS A 29 -3.77 -1.54 -1.84
N CYS A 30 -2.57 -1.03 -2.13
CA CYS A 30 -1.53 -0.91 -1.11
C CYS A 30 -1.94 0.07 0.01
N ARG A 31 -2.61 1.17 -0.35
CA ARG A 31 -3.16 2.13 0.62
C ARG A 31 -4.28 1.54 1.47
N GLU A 32 -5.22 0.82 0.86
CA GLU A 32 -6.28 0.10 1.58
C GLU A 32 -5.70 -0.90 2.59
N PHE A 33 -4.64 -1.62 2.20
CA PHE A 33 -3.94 -2.54 3.10
C PHE A 33 -3.26 -1.82 4.28
N GLU A 34 -2.59 -0.68 4.03
CA GLU A 34 -2.04 0.15 5.10
C GLU A 34 -3.14 0.58 6.09
N ALA A 35 -4.30 1.02 5.60
CA ALA A 35 -5.44 1.38 6.46
C ALA A 35 -5.91 0.21 7.34
N VAL A 36 -5.96 -1.02 6.81
CA VAL A 36 -6.34 -2.21 7.63
C VAL A 36 -5.35 -2.42 8.78
N LEU A 37 -4.05 -2.31 8.51
CA LEU A 37 -3.03 -2.46 9.55
C LEU A 37 -3.04 -1.33 10.56
N LEU A 38 -3.24 -0.09 10.11
CA LEU A 38 -3.38 1.06 10.98
C LEU A 38 -4.60 0.93 11.89
N LYS A 39 -5.72 0.39 11.39
CA LYS A 39 -6.90 0.11 12.23
C LYS A 39 -6.52 -0.83 13.37
N GLN A 40 -5.83 -1.92 13.08
CA GLN A 40 -5.40 -2.89 14.12
C GLN A 40 -4.44 -2.27 15.13
N LEU A 41 -3.51 -1.43 14.67
CA LEU A 41 -2.60 -0.70 15.55
C LEU A 41 -3.37 0.27 16.45
N LEU A 42 -4.31 1.03 15.89
CA LEU A 42 -5.15 1.96 16.64
C LEU A 42 -5.99 1.23 17.68
N GLU A 43 -6.65 0.13 17.31
CA GLU A 43 -7.43 -0.69 18.24
C GLU A 43 -6.56 -1.24 19.39
N ALA A 44 -5.32 -1.64 19.11
CA ALA A 44 -4.39 -2.11 20.13
C ALA A 44 -3.86 -0.99 21.04
N MET A 45 -3.66 0.22 20.52
CA MET A 45 -3.22 1.39 21.29
C MET A 45 -4.36 2.04 22.07
N GLN A 46 -5.59 1.92 21.58
CA GLN A 46 -6.77 2.54 22.15
C GLN A 46 -7.23 1.73 23.35
N GLY A 47 -6.64 2.00 24.51
CA GLY A 47 -7.09 1.45 25.79
C GLY A 47 -8.55 1.81 26.11
N GLU A 48 -9.12 1.21 27.15
CA GLU A 48 -10.51 1.44 27.55
C GLU A 48 -10.75 2.87 28.04
N THR A 49 -10.92 3.80 27.09
CA THR A 49 -11.41 5.14 27.37
C THR A 49 -12.92 5.09 27.51
N GLY A 50 -13.47 5.75 28.53
CA GLY A 50 -14.93 5.92 28.69
C GLY A 50 -15.58 6.80 27.62
N LEU A 51 -14.84 7.18 26.57
CA LEU A 51 -15.25 8.10 25.51
C LEU A 51 -16.43 7.55 24.68
N PHE A 52 -16.46 6.25 24.43
CA PHE A 52 -17.48 5.60 23.60
C PHE A 52 -18.55 4.87 24.43
N GLY A 53 -18.51 4.98 25.76
CA GLY A 53 -19.34 4.16 26.64
C GLY A 53 -18.81 2.72 26.79
N GLN A 54 -19.65 1.84 27.34
CA GLN A 54 -19.30 0.44 27.63
C GLN A 54 -20.21 -0.52 26.87
N GLY A 55 -19.74 -1.77 26.72
CA GLY A 55 -20.49 -2.84 26.07
C GLY A 55 -20.54 -2.72 24.55
N VAL A 56 -21.37 -3.55 23.93
CA VAL A 56 -21.39 -3.78 22.47
C VAL A 56 -21.56 -2.50 21.66
N GLN A 57 -22.39 -1.54 22.12
CA GLN A 57 -22.57 -0.28 21.41
C GLN A 57 -21.29 0.57 21.44
N GLY A 58 -20.61 0.62 22.59
CA GLY A 58 -19.36 1.35 22.71
C GLY A 58 -18.23 0.73 21.88
N ASP A 59 -18.14 -0.60 21.88
CA ASP A 59 -17.17 -1.33 21.05
C ASP A 59 -17.40 -1.09 19.56
N TYR A 60 -18.67 -1.03 19.13
CA TYR A 60 -19.03 -0.72 17.75
C TYR A 60 -18.56 0.69 17.34
N PHE A 61 -18.86 1.71 18.14
CA PHE A 61 -18.41 3.08 17.85
C PHE A 61 -16.89 3.24 17.91
N ARG A 62 -16.23 2.53 18.83
CA ARG A 62 -14.76 2.48 18.93
C ARG A 62 -14.15 1.91 17.65
N SER A 63 -14.65 0.77 17.15
CA SER A 63 -14.19 0.18 15.89
C SER A 63 -14.43 1.10 14.70
N LEU A 64 -15.61 1.74 14.61
CA LEU A 64 -15.92 2.69 13.54
C LEU A 64 -14.95 3.88 13.56
N PHE A 65 -14.67 4.41 14.74
CA PHE A 65 -13.72 5.51 14.91
C PHE A 65 -12.30 5.10 14.49
N ALA A 66 -11.82 3.95 14.97
CA ALA A 66 -10.50 3.43 14.60
C ALA A 66 -10.38 3.21 13.08
N GLU A 67 -11.44 2.72 12.44
CA GLU A 67 -11.49 2.53 10.99
C GLU A 67 -11.39 3.84 10.22
N GLU A 68 -12.17 4.86 10.57
CA GLU A 68 -12.12 6.15 9.88
C GLU A 68 -10.79 6.88 10.11
N MET A 69 -10.25 6.82 11.33
CA MET A 69 -8.91 7.35 11.58
C MET A 69 -7.86 6.61 10.75
N ALA A 70 -7.92 5.29 10.66
CA ALA A 70 -6.97 4.51 9.88
C ALA A 70 -7.02 4.85 8.39
N LYS A 71 -8.22 5.02 7.83
CA LYS A 71 -8.41 5.48 6.44
C LYS A 71 -7.81 6.88 6.22
N GLU A 72 -7.99 7.80 7.17
CA GLU A 72 -7.42 9.14 7.08
C GLU A 72 -5.90 9.11 7.17
N LEU A 73 -5.34 8.34 8.11
CA LEU A 73 -3.89 8.21 8.31
C LEU A 73 -3.19 7.50 7.15
N ALA A 74 -3.88 6.61 6.44
CA ALA A 74 -3.35 5.95 5.25
C ALA A 74 -3.35 6.83 4.00
N LYS A 75 -3.98 8.02 4.01
CA LYS A 75 -3.91 8.93 2.86
C LYS A 75 -2.52 9.51 2.69
N ASP A 76 -2.15 9.78 1.44
CA ASP A 76 -0.82 10.24 1.05
C ASP A 76 -0.31 11.43 1.92
N PRO A 77 0.94 11.38 2.42
CA PRO A 77 1.96 10.37 2.17
C PRO A 77 1.84 9.06 2.98
N GLY A 78 0.85 8.95 3.87
CA GLY A 78 0.64 7.78 4.72
C GLY A 78 1.75 7.54 5.73
N MET A 79 1.90 6.29 6.19
CA MET A 79 3.04 5.85 7.03
C MET A 79 4.18 5.23 6.21
N GLY A 80 4.04 5.17 4.88
CA GLY A 80 5.07 4.67 3.96
C GLY A 80 5.10 3.15 3.80
N LEU A 81 4.19 2.42 4.43
CA LEU A 81 4.03 0.98 4.24
C LEU A 81 3.38 0.68 2.88
N ALA A 82 2.34 1.44 2.51
CA ALA A 82 1.70 1.35 1.19
C ALA A 82 2.74 1.50 0.06
N GLU A 83 3.61 2.49 0.21
CA GLU A 83 4.70 2.78 -0.72
C GLU A 83 5.75 1.65 -0.78
N SER A 84 6.09 1.08 0.37
CA SER A 84 7.04 -0.04 0.44
C SER A 84 6.48 -1.31 -0.18
N LEU A 85 5.19 -1.60 0.07
CA LEU A 85 4.47 -2.72 -0.52
C LEU A 85 4.31 -2.54 -2.04
N TYR A 86 3.95 -1.33 -2.48
CA TYR A 86 3.85 -0.99 -3.89
C TYR A 86 5.18 -1.24 -4.62
N ARG A 87 6.31 -0.77 -4.07
CA ARG A 87 7.64 -1.02 -4.65
C ARG A 87 7.98 -2.50 -4.75
N ALA A 88 7.69 -3.28 -3.70
CA ALA A 88 7.93 -4.72 -3.70
C ALA A 88 7.11 -5.43 -4.78
N LEU A 89 5.80 -5.15 -4.85
CA LEU A 89 4.90 -5.77 -5.83
C LEU A 89 5.19 -5.33 -7.26
N ALA A 90 5.55 -4.07 -7.47
CA ALA A 90 5.95 -3.57 -8.78
C ALA A 90 7.20 -4.30 -9.29
N SER A 91 8.19 -4.56 -8.42
CA SER A 91 9.41 -5.27 -8.80
C SER A 91 9.19 -6.74 -9.17
N THR A 92 8.25 -7.44 -8.53
CA THR A 92 7.92 -8.85 -8.85
C THR A 92 7.15 -8.99 -10.17
N GLN A 93 6.51 -7.92 -10.66
CA GLN A 93 5.70 -7.95 -11.88
C GLN A 93 6.52 -7.67 -13.16
N GLU A 94 7.83 -7.45 -13.03
CA GLU A 94 8.76 -7.25 -14.15
C GLU A 94 9.48 -8.55 -14.57
N GLU A 95 9.29 -9.66 -13.83
CA GLU A 95 9.74 -11.02 -14.18
C GLU A 95 8.63 -11.84 -14.86
#